data_AF-A0A2D4R0G1-F1
#
_entry.id   AF-A0A2D4R0G1-F1
#
_cell.length_a   1.000
_cell.length_b   1.000
_cell.length_c   1.000
_cell.angle_alpha   90.00
_cell.angle_beta   90.00
_cell.angle_gamma   90.00
#
_symmetry.space_group_name_H-M   'P 1'
#
loop_
_entity.id
_entity.type
_entity.pdbx_description
1 polymer ?
#
loop_
_entity_poly.entity_id
_entity_poly.type
_entity_poly.pdbx_seq_one_letter_code
_entity_poly.pdbx_strand_id
1 'polypeptide(L)'
;MATEKFTSKPNRDFITSSNRVASHALYIGKIKNTTDQERNGRVKVFVGAFGGQEANPDTWITVRYLTPFYGVTPGNLTKPGSKDWSNSQKSYGMWMPPPDIETQCAVMFEEGDLSRGYIIGYPIDLYMNNMLPGNPSTRLKNVDEDSADYDSELIQEKISATPTTEFNKAESVRTTPDTTRKPVHPFVDRLIEQGLANDNVRGNTSSSARRESPSQVFGISTPGPVDLFGQISNNPDVGNLHGAIQDKDGRVIKRANSRQGGHTFVMDDGTPQENVNNETIGEKTNELIRLRTRTGHQIVMHDTEGLIYIGSADGKSWMEFTKDGKIDIFAGDSVSVHTKQDFNFRADRDVNIEAGRNINMKAAGTTRTDVNAYHDPAIDKVSTGAIRLESAGETHIKAKGEGRIEVNEDFKMESLRGHVDIRASQIAGQGPASVIFQRKDVRIHATGDVDVLAGNILNQDDSLTSNINLQAVTDADSVVGNFNLKTTGKVNVDSVGDTSLKSTAKLQVSNAGTDIDGGTINLNSGTVAITTAGESATADQATIESLQVHKLPNTDEQFVFPYRTDSRAVTVSGKKLQLRSIMKRVPVHEEWSLHEDKVRSLVTRDRTDREYLEPLKDKKSPNDLSTRT
;
A
#
# COMPACT_ATOMS: atom_id res chain seq x y z
N MET A 1 41.69 -0.87 -31.00
CA MET A 1 41.76 -0.55 -29.56
C MET A 1 43.23 -0.36 -29.21
N ALA A 2 43.69 0.87 -29.03
CA ALA A 2 45.06 1.14 -28.60
C ALA A 2 45.11 0.99 -27.07
N THR A 3 45.77 -0.07 -26.58
CA THR A 3 46.12 -0.23 -25.18
C THR A 3 47.26 0.72 -24.83
N GLU A 4 46.93 1.91 -24.33
CA GLU A 4 47.89 2.72 -23.59
C GLU A 4 48.13 2.04 -22.24
N LYS A 5 49.32 1.42 -22.11
CA LYS A 5 49.80 0.89 -20.83
C LYS A 5 50.13 2.07 -19.92
N PHE A 6 49.45 2.16 -18.78
CA PHE A 6 49.88 3.05 -17.71
C PHE A 6 51.26 2.59 -17.21
N THR A 7 52.29 3.35 -17.56
CA THR A 7 53.63 3.19 -17.00
C THR A 7 53.66 3.82 -15.61
N SER A 8 54.01 3.03 -14.60
CA SER A 8 54.23 3.48 -13.21
C SER A 8 55.49 4.35 -13.03
N LYS A 9 56.11 4.76 -14.14
CA LYS A 9 57.28 5.64 -14.18
C LYS A 9 56.96 6.83 -15.08
N PRO A 10 57.15 8.07 -14.62
CA PRO A 10 57.01 9.23 -15.49
C PRO A 10 57.98 9.10 -16.66
N ASN A 11 57.48 9.21 -17.90
CA ASN A 11 58.34 9.28 -19.08
C ASN A 11 59.00 10.65 -19.12
N ARG A 12 60.14 10.74 -18.41
CA ARG A 12 61.14 11.80 -18.23
C ARG A 12 61.31 12.10 -16.74
N ASP A 13 62.45 11.67 -16.21
CA ASP A 13 62.98 12.21 -14.96
C ASP A 13 63.21 13.71 -15.14
N PHE A 14 62.26 14.52 -14.68
CA PHE A 14 62.49 15.93 -14.36
C PHE A 14 63.21 16.10 -13.01
N ILE A 15 63.68 15.01 -12.39
CA ILE A 15 64.29 14.96 -11.07
C ILE A 15 65.79 15.17 -11.19
N THR A 16 66.22 16.43 -11.30
CA THR A 16 67.56 16.86 -10.87
C THR A 16 67.47 17.38 -9.44
N SER A 17 68.57 17.39 -8.69
CA SER A 17 68.66 17.94 -7.33
C SER A 17 68.22 19.40 -7.20
N SER A 18 68.06 20.11 -8.33
CA SER A 18 67.54 21.47 -8.44
C SER A 18 66.01 21.57 -8.59
N ASN A 19 65.29 20.44 -8.73
CA ASN A 19 63.85 20.39 -9.03
C ASN A 19 63.01 19.71 -7.93
N ARG A 20 63.58 19.48 -6.73
CA ARG A 20 62.77 19.09 -5.58
C ARG A 20 61.88 20.27 -5.20
N VAL A 21 60.58 20.09 -5.46
CA VAL A 21 59.55 20.97 -4.98
C VAL A 21 59.62 20.99 -3.45
N ALA A 22 59.44 22.16 -2.83
CA ALA A 22 59.53 22.27 -1.38
C ALA A 22 58.55 21.29 -0.72
N SER A 23 59.05 20.38 0.11
CA SER A 23 58.27 19.32 0.77
C SER A 23 57.16 19.82 1.68
N HIS A 24 57.16 21.12 2.00
CA HIS A 24 56.25 21.77 2.93
C HIS A 24 55.33 22.81 2.26
N ALA A 25 55.28 22.84 0.93
CA ALA A 25 54.49 23.83 0.20
C ALA A 25 53.15 23.26 -0.28
N LEU A 26 52.13 24.10 -0.19
CA LEU A 26 50.82 23.88 -0.79
C LEU A 26 50.79 24.48 -2.20
N TYR A 27 50.32 23.71 -3.18
CA TYR A 27 50.18 24.17 -4.56
C TYR A 27 48.71 24.13 -4.98
N ILE A 28 48.28 25.14 -5.74
CA ILE A 28 46.97 25.12 -6.42
C ILE A 28 47.18 24.59 -7.83
N GLY A 29 46.44 23.53 -8.16
CA GLY A 29 46.42 22.93 -9.49
C GLY A 29 45.00 22.82 -10.04
N LYS A 30 44.89 22.40 -11.30
CA LYS A 30 43.60 22.11 -11.96
C LYS A 30 43.53 20.64 -12.33
N ILE A 31 42.35 20.03 -12.16
CA ILE A 31 42.11 18.66 -12.61
C ILE A 31 42.06 18.64 -14.14
N LYS A 32 42.86 17.80 -14.78
CA LYS A 32 42.90 17.66 -16.24
C LYS A 32 42.38 16.31 -16.72
N ASN A 33 42.46 15.28 -15.87
CA ASN A 33 41.93 13.94 -16.19
C ASN A 33 41.54 13.19 -14.91
N THR A 34 40.39 12.54 -14.93
CA THR A 34 39.84 11.75 -13.81
C THR A 34 39.86 10.25 -14.06
N THR A 35 40.45 9.82 -15.19
CA THR A 35 40.54 8.41 -15.59
C THR A 35 41.62 7.70 -14.78
N ASP A 36 41.20 6.81 -13.87
CA ASP A 36 42.09 5.96 -13.10
C ASP A 36 41.86 4.48 -13.42
N GLN A 37 42.82 3.85 -14.12
CA GLN A 37 42.76 2.43 -14.45
C GLN A 37 42.82 1.53 -13.20
N GLU A 38 43.44 1.99 -12.11
CA GLU A 38 43.55 1.22 -10.86
C GLU A 38 42.34 1.42 -9.94
N ARG A 39 41.44 2.36 -10.27
CA ARG A 39 40.21 2.65 -9.50
C ARG A 39 40.48 3.01 -8.03
N ASN A 40 41.62 3.64 -7.76
CA ASN A 40 42.03 4.15 -6.46
C ASN A 40 41.66 5.63 -6.27
N GLY A 41 40.89 6.21 -7.20
CA GLY A 41 40.46 7.62 -7.14
C GLY A 41 41.56 8.61 -7.48
N ARG A 42 42.59 8.17 -8.21
CA ARG A 42 43.66 9.06 -8.67
C ARG A 42 43.17 9.98 -9.77
N VAL A 43 43.72 11.20 -9.81
CA VAL A 43 43.45 12.16 -10.88
C VAL A 43 44.77 12.76 -11.37
N LYS A 44 44.78 13.24 -12.61
CA LYS A 44 45.89 14.02 -13.16
C LYS A 44 45.62 15.51 -12.98
N VAL A 45 46.58 16.21 -12.40
CA VAL A 45 46.50 17.65 -12.12
C VAL A 45 47.61 18.40 -12.84
N PHE A 46 47.29 19.58 -13.33
CA PHE A 46 48.28 20.54 -13.81
C PHE A 46 48.57 21.56 -12.70
N VAL A 47 49.85 21.79 -12.41
CA VAL A 47 50.32 22.77 -11.42
C VAL A 47 51.21 23.79 -12.13
N GLY A 48 50.69 25.01 -12.31
CA GLY A 48 51.39 26.06 -13.08
C GLY A 48 52.74 26.46 -12.50
N ALA A 49 52.92 26.33 -11.18
CA ALA A 49 54.18 26.64 -10.50
C ALA A 49 55.37 25.77 -10.92
N PHE A 50 55.14 24.64 -11.58
CA PHE A 50 56.20 23.72 -12.01
C PHE A 50 56.71 23.97 -13.43
N GLY A 51 56.25 25.03 -14.10
CA GLY A 51 56.80 25.48 -15.40
C GLY A 51 56.41 24.62 -16.61
N GLY A 52 55.46 23.70 -16.47
CA GLY A 52 54.90 22.91 -17.58
C GLY A 52 53.86 23.67 -18.42
N GLN A 53 53.59 23.19 -19.63
CA GLN A 53 52.50 23.70 -20.48
C GLN A 53 51.18 22.99 -20.15
N GLU A 54 50.15 23.75 -19.75
CA GLU A 54 48.84 23.20 -19.32
C GLU A 54 48.19 22.27 -20.34
N ALA A 55 48.33 22.56 -21.63
CA ALA A 55 47.75 21.77 -22.71
C ALA A 55 48.46 20.43 -22.97
N ASN A 56 49.68 20.22 -22.45
CA ASN A 56 50.45 19.02 -22.67
C ASN A 56 50.19 17.97 -21.56
N PRO A 57 49.57 16.82 -21.86
CA PRO A 57 49.28 15.76 -20.89
C PRO A 57 50.52 15.21 -20.16
N ASP A 58 51.70 15.29 -20.76
CA ASP A 58 52.96 14.83 -20.16
C ASP A 58 53.39 15.69 -18.96
N THR A 59 52.87 16.91 -18.86
CA THR A 59 53.15 17.82 -17.75
C THR A 59 52.20 17.65 -16.57
N TRP A 60 51.17 16.82 -16.72
CA TRP A 60 50.18 16.58 -15.67
C TRP A 60 50.67 15.51 -14.70
N ILE A 61 50.52 15.80 -13.42
CA ILE A 61 51.01 14.96 -12.34
C ILE A 61 49.87 14.12 -11.80
N THR A 62 50.10 12.82 -11.60
CA THR A 62 49.10 11.93 -11.00
C THR A 62 49.14 12.08 -9.48
N VAL A 63 48.01 12.41 -8.89
CA VAL A 63 47.85 12.60 -7.44
C VAL A 63 46.70 11.76 -6.91
N ARG A 64 46.76 11.39 -5.64
CA ARG A 64 45.72 10.65 -4.91
C ARG A 64 44.88 11.64 -4.11
N TYR A 65 43.57 11.46 -4.00
CA TYR A 65 42.83 12.27 -3.02
C TYR A 65 43.03 11.71 -1.61
N LEU A 66 43.22 12.61 -0.65
CA LEU A 66 43.31 12.26 0.76
C LEU A 66 41.89 12.27 1.35
N THR A 67 41.32 11.08 1.56
CA THR A 67 40.03 10.96 2.24
C THR A 67 40.17 11.30 3.73
N PRO A 68 39.23 12.04 4.34
CA PRO A 68 39.29 12.40 5.75
C PRO A 68 39.11 11.20 6.69
N PHE A 69 38.60 10.07 6.19
CA PHE A 69 38.39 8.86 6.99
C PHE A 69 38.52 7.61 6.12
N TYR A 70 39.50 6.76 6.44
CA TYR A 70 39.71 5.46 5.79
C TYR A 70 40.46 4.50 6.72
N GLY A 71 40.13 3.22 6.62
CA GLY A 71 40.87 2.14 7.24
C GLY A 71 40.78 0.86 6.43
N VAL A 72 41.78 -0.01 6.61
CA VAL A 72 41.83 -1.33 6.01
C VAL A 72 42.42 -2.33 6.98
N THR A 73 41.82 -3.52 7.09
CA THR A 73 42.40 -4.63 7.85
C THR A 73 43.78 -4.96 7.26
N PRO A 74 44.85 -5.02 8.06
CA PRO A 74 46.18 -5.31 7.55
C PRO A 74 46.22 -6.64 6.80
N GLY A 75 46.75 -6.64 5.57
CA GLY A 75 46.77 -7.84 4.71
C GLY A 75 47.60 -8.97 5.31
N ASN A 76 48.64 -8.65 6.09
CA ASN A 76 49.50 -9.62 6.79
C ASN A 76 48.79 -10.39 7.91
N LEU A 77 47.62 -9.94 8.37
CA LEU A 77 46.80 -10.63 9.37
C LEU A 77 45.67 -11.46 8.74
N THR A 78 45.58 -11.49 7.40
CA THR A 78 44.61 -12.31 6.68
C THR A 78 45.13 -13.73 6.49
N LYS A 79 44.22 -14.70 6.38
CA LYS A 79 44.60 -16.10 6.10
C LYS A 79 44.72 -16.31 4.59
N PRO A 80 45.91 -16.59 4.04
CA PRO A 80 46.08 -16.80 2.61
C PRO A 80 45.16 -17.91 2.07
N GLY A 81 44.51 -17.66 0.94
CA GLY A 81 43.60 -18.61 0.28
C GLY A 81 42.24 -18.81 0.96
N SER A 82 41.99 -18.17 2.11
CA SER A 82 40.67 -18.21 2.75
C SER A 82 39.66 -17.40 1.95
N LYS A 83 38.49 -18.02 1.69
CA LYS A 83 37.31 -17.33 1.12
C LYS A 83 36.34 -16.84 2.20
N ASP A 84 36.63 -17.13 3.46
CA ASP A 84 35.80 -16.73 4.59
C ASP A 84 35.95 -15.22 4.87
N TRP A 85 34.81 -14.53 4.99
CA TRP A 85 34.72 -13.11 5.31
C TRP A 85 35.50 -12.74 6.57
N SER A 86 35.44 -13.60 7.60
CA SER A 86 36.10 -13.33 8.89
C SER A 86 37.62 -13.18 8.73
N ASN A 87 38.20 -13.96 7.82
CA ASN A 87 39.64 -14.12 7.60
C ASN A 87 40.19 -13.29 6.42
N SER A 88 39.37 -12.44 5.81
CA SER A 88 39.74 -11.61 4.64
C SER A 88 40.04 -10.15 5.01
N GLN A 89 40.68 -9.43 4.09
CA GLN A 89 40.92 -7.99 4.19
C GLN A 89 39.61 -7.22 3.99
N LYS A 90 39.37 -6.21 4.83
CA LYS A 90 38.14 -5.40 4.84
C LYS A 90 38.51 -3.92 4.88
N SER A 91 37.88 -3.09 4.06
CA SER A 91 38.07 -1.63 4.04
C SER A 91 36.80 -0.90 4.46
N TYR A 92 36.94 0.28 5.04
CA TYR A 92 35.84 1.20 5.40
C TYR A 92 36.32 2.65 5.29
N GLY A 93 35.41 3.60 5.09
CA GLY A 93 35.77 5.01 4.98
C GLY A 93 34.76 5.85 4.22
N MET A 94 35.13 7.12 3.99
CA MET A 94 34.41 8.03 3.10
C MET A 94 34.98 7.93 1.69
N TRP A 95 34.10 7.82 0.70
CA TRP A 95 34.46 7.82 -0.72
C TRP A 95 33.76 8.95 -1.44
N MET A 96 34.52 9.86 -2.03
CA MET A 96 33.99 10.96 -2.83
C MET A 96 34.31 10.72 -4.30
N PRO A 97 33.32 10.85 -5.21
CA PRO A 97 33.60 10.79 -6.64
C PRO A 97 34.57 11.91 -7.04
N PRO A 98 35.41 11.70 -8.06
CA PRO A 98 36.33 12.73 -8.52
C PRO A 98 35.56 13.97 -8.99
N PRO A 99 36.09 15.19 -8.76
CA PRO A 99 35.48 16.42 -9.25
C PRO A 99 35.47 16.47 -10.77
N ASP A 100 34.77 17.47 -11.32
CA ASP A 100 34.80 17.71 -12.76
C ASP A 100 36.14 18.27 -13.22
N ILE A 101 36.43 18.09 -14.50
CA ILE A 101 37.66 18.58 -15.12
C ILE A 101 37.67 20.12 -15.04
N GLU A 102 38.87 20.69 -14.96
CA GLU A 102 39.18 22.09 -14.68
C GLU A 102 38.90 22.57 -13.24
N THR A 103 38.32 21.74 -12.37
CA THR A 103 38.15 22.09 -10.95
C THR A 103 39.51 22.36 -10.29
N GLN A 104 39.60 23.47 -9.55
CA GLN A 104 40.79 23.81 -8.77
C GLN A 104 40.95 22.85 -7.58
N CYS A 105 42.17 22.42 -7.32
CA CYS A 105 42.50 21.52 -6.21
C CYS A 105 43.78 21.99 -5.51
N ALA A 106 43.85 21.76 -4.20
CA ALA A 106 45.02 22.02 -3.40
C ALA A 106 45.82 20.71 -3.24
N VAL A 107 47.09 20.72 -3.65
CA VAL A 107 47.95 19.54 -3.68
C VAL A 107 49.25 19.72 -2.90
N MET A 108 49.69 18.63 -2.28
CA MET A 108 50.97 18.52 -1.56
C MET A 108 51.70 17.25 -2.00
N PHE A 109 53.03 17.24 -1.85
CA PHE A 109 53.89 16.15 -2.29
C PHE A 109 54.73 15.61 -1.14
N GLU A 110 54.69 14.30 -0.94
CA GLU A 110 55.45 13.61 0.10
C GLU A 110 56.95 13.80 -0.12
N GLU A 111 57.65 14.42 0.84
CA GLU A 111 59.10 14.69 0.74
C GLU A 111 59.53 15.47 -0.53
N GLY A 112 58.59 16.19 -1.17
CA GLY A 112 58.84 16.90 -2.44
C GLY A 112 58.87 16.01 -3.69
N ASP A 113 58.44 14.75 -3.57
CA ASP A 113 58.38 13.77 -4.66
C ASP A 113 57.08 13.91 -5.45
N LEU A 114 57.21 14.32 -6.72
CA LEU A 114 56.07 14.50 -7.64
C LEU A 114 55.31 13.19 -7.92
N SER A 115 55.92 12.02 -7.70
CA SER A 115 55.24 10.73 -7.85
C SER A 115 54.31 10.38 -6.67
N ARG A 116 54.47 11.05 -5.53
CA ARG A 116 53.73 10.84 -4.28
C ARG A 116 52.95 12.09 -3.89
N GLY A 117 52.07 12.54 -4.79
CA GLY A 117 51.21 13.70 -4.56
C GLY A 117 49.83 13.35 -4.00
N TYR A 118 49.31 14.22 -3.13
CA TYR A 118 47.98 14.13 -2.54
C TYR A 118 47.16 15.41 -2.79
N ILE A 119 45.88 15.25 -3.14
CA ILE A 119 44.88 16.31 -3.03
C ILE A 119 44.41 16.36 -1.58
N ILE A 120 44.56 17.51 -0.95
CA ILE A 120 44.16 17.73 0.45
C ILE A 120 42.86 18.53 0.58
N GLY A 121 42.34 19.08 -0.53
CA GLY A 121 41.11 19.84 -0.55
C GLY A 121 40.87 20.55 -1.87
N TYR A 122 39.71 21.21 -1.96
CA TYR A 122 39.26 21.96 -3.13
C TYR A 122 38.98 23.39 -2.69
N PRO A 123 39.78 24.38 -3.11
CA PRO A 123 39.43 25.78 -2.86
C PRO A 123 38.11 26.07 -3.57
N ILE A 124 37.15 26.64 -2.83
CA ILE A 124 35.87 27.02 -3.41
C ILE A 124 36.11 28.21 -4.31
N ASP A 125 35.70 28.06 -5.56
CA ASP A 125 35.67 29.11 -6.54
C ASP A 125 34.86 30.31 -6.02
N LEU A 126 35.39 31.52 -6.13
CA LEU A 126 34.69 32.73 -5.67
C LEU A 126 33.27 32.76 -6.21
N TYR A 127 32.30 32.83 -5.28
CA TYR A 127 30.88 32.92 -5.55
C TYR A 127 30.23 31.69 -6.23
N MET A 128 30.87 30.51 -6.29
CA MET A 128 30.32 29.25 -6.84
C MET A 128 29.87 28.26 -5.75
N ASN A 129 29.05 28.74 -4.82
CA ASN A 129 28.58 27.97 -3.67
C ASN A 129 27.08 28.16 -3.37
N ASN A 130 26.28 28.58 -4.37
CA ASN A 130 24.84 28.75 -4.28
C ASN A 130 24.16 27.40 -4.10
N MET A 131 24.53 26.42 -4.92
CA MET A 131 23.91 25.10 -4.95
C MET A 131 24.32 24.23 -3.75
N LEU A 132 25.33 24.65 -2.99
CA LEU A 132 25.85 23.90 -1.86
C LEU A 132 25.11 24.27 -0.56
N PRO A 133 24.64 23.29 0.23
CA PRO A 133 24.41 21.88 -0.10
C PRO A 133 22.99 21.61 -0.65
N GLY A 134 22.08 22.58 -0.60
CA GLY A 134 20.63 22.35 -0.66
C GLY A 134 19.88 22.75 -1.94
N ASN A 135 20.56 23.23 -2.99
CA ASN A 135 19.92 23.76 -4.21
C ASN A 135 18.82 24.79 -3.89
N PRO A 136 19.17 25.99 -3.39
CA PRO A 136 18.21 26.94 -2.87
C PRO A 136 17.28 27.48 -3.97
N SER A 137 16.04 27.71 -3.58
CA SER A 137 15.01 28.36 -4.38
C SER A 137 15.03 29.88 -4.17
N THR A 138 14.92 30.64 -5.26
CA THR A 138 14.85 32.10 -5.22
C THR A 138 13.90 32.66 -6.26
N ARG A 139 13.44 33.90 -6.02
CA ARG A 139 12.68 34.71 -6.99
C ARG A 139 13.60 35.33 -8.05
N LEU A 140 14.90 35.43 -7.78
CA LEU A 140 15.91 35.96 -8.70
C LEU A 140 16.35 34.88 -9.70
N LYS A 141 15.40 34.44 -10.53
CA LYS A 141 15.58 33.38 -11.54
C LYS A 141 15.67 33.96 -12.96
N ASN A 142 16.50 33.35 -13.79
CA ASN A 142 16.52 33.51 -15.24
C ASN A 142 15.93 32.23 -15.84
N VAL A 143 14.75 32.37 -16.45
CA VAL A 143 14.05 31.29 -17.14
C VAL A 143 14.47 31.35 -18.61
N ASP A 144 14.92 30.23 -19.16
CA ASP A 144 15.14 30.08 -20.59
C ASP A 144 13.80 29.72 -21.24
N GLU A 145 13.32 30.55 -22.17
CA GLU A 145 12.02 30.38 -22.82
C GLU A 145 11.98 29.11 -23.67
N ASP A 146 13.11 28.71 -24.26
CA ASP A 146 13.24 27.56 -25.16
C ASP A 146 13.81 26.29 -24.46
N SER A 147 13.73 26.24 -23.12
CA SER A 147 14.27 25.11 -22.34
C SER A 147 13.57 23.79 -22.67
N ALA A 148 14.35 22.74 -22.94
CA ALA A 148 13.85 21.36 -23.05
C ALA A 148 13.79 20.64 -21.68
N ASP A 149 14.36 21.24 -20.65
CA ASP A 149 14.52 20.63 -19.32
C ASP A 149 13.37 20.96 -18.36
N TYR A 150 12.56 21.97 -18.69
CA TYR A 150 11.44 22.42 -17.88
C TYR A 150 10.41 23.23 -18.67
N ASP A 151 9.18 23.28 -18.16
CA ASP A 151 8.11 24.10 -18.72
C ASP A 151 8.29 25.59 -18.34
N SER A 152 8.84 26.36 -19.28
CA SER A 152 9.20 27.78 -19.10
C SER A 152 7.98 28.68 -18.87
N GLU A 153 6.88 28.45 -19.60
CA GLU A 153 5.63 29.20 -19.48
C GLU A 153 5.00 28.99 -18.10
N LEU A 154 4.89 27.73 -17.67
CA LEU A 154 4.35 27.39 -16.35
C LEU A 154 5.15 28.03 -15.21
N ILE A 155 6.48 28.02 -15.32
CA ILE A 155 7.37 28.60 -14.31
C ILE A 155 7.22 30.12 -14.23
N GLN A 156 7.08 30.80 -15.37
CA GLN A 156 6.94 32.26 -15.40
C GLN A 156 5.60 32.71 -14.83
N GLU A 157 4.51 32.01 -15.15
CA GLU A 157 3.17 32.39 -14.73
C GLU A 157 2.83 32.01 -13.28
N LYS A 158 3.22 30.80 -12.83
CA LYS A 158 2.60 30.18 -11.65
C LYS A 158 3.56 29.82 -10.53
N ILE A 159 4.88 29.92 -10.74
CA ILE A 159 5.87 29.47 -9.75
C ILE A 159 6.66 30.67 -9.26
N SER A 160 6.49 31.04 -8.00
CA SER A 160 7.08 32.28 -7.49
C SER A 160 8.60 32.19 -7.27
N ALA A 161 9.08 31.06 -6.76
CA ALA A 161 10.48 30.80 -6.49
C ALA A 161 10.84 29.41 -7.01
N THR A 162 12.01 29.28 -7.62
CA THR A 162 12.48 28.02 -8.20
C THR A 162 13.88 27.70 -7.72
N PRO A 163 14.24 26.43 -7.57
CA PRO A 163 15.63 26.02 -7.39
C PRO A 163 16.50 26.65 -8.49
N THR A 164 17.63 27.22 -8.11
CA THR A 164 18.54 27.90 -9.05
C THR A 164 19.93 27.30 -9.03
N THR A 165 20.59 27.40 -10.18
CA THR A 165 21.99 26.98 -10.36
C THR A 165 22.96 28.09 -9.88
N GLU A 166 24.27 27.89 -10.10
CA GLU A 166 25.25 28.97 -9.92
C GLU A 166 25.03 30.11 -10.93
N PHE A 167 25.52 31.31 -10.63
CA PHE A 167 25.51 32.38 -11.65
C PHE A 167 26.55 32.08 -12.73
N ASN A 168 26.30 32.55 -13.96
CA ASN A 168 27.20 32.33 -15.07
C ASN A 168 28.42 33.27 -14.98
N LYS A 169 29.59 32.73 -14.62
CA LYS A 169 30.86 33.48 -14.58
C LYS A 169 31.36 33.96 -15.94
N ALA A 170 30.86 33.39 -17.04
CA ALA A 170 31.23 33.85 -18.38
C ALA A 170 30.65 35.24 -18.70
N GLU A 171 29.61 35.66 -17.98
CA GLU A 171 29.04 36.99 -18.12
C GLU A 171 29.82 38.00 -17.26
N SER A 172 30.14 39.15 -17.84
CA SER A 172 30.83 40.24 -17.15
C SER A 172 29.87 40.99 -16.22
N VAL A 173 29.47 40.34 -15.13
CA VAL A 173 28.55 40.92 -14.16
C VAL A 173 29.34 41.76 -13.17
N ARG A 174 29.15 43.10 -13.22
CA ARG A 174 29.76 44.07 -12.27
C ARG A 174 29.00 44.17 -10.94
N THR A 175 27.93 43.40 -10.74
CA THR A 175 27.06 43.43 -9.55
C THR A 175 27.34 42.27 -8.59
N THR A 176 26.89 42.41 -7.35
CA THR A 176 26.99 41.37 -6.31
C THR A 176 26.27 40.08 -6.77
N PRO A 177 26.89 38.90 -6.64
CA PRO A 177 26.30 37.61 -7.06
C PRO A 177 24.97 37.23 -6.40
N ASP A 178 24.63 37.87 -5.28
CA ASP A 178 23.40 37.57 -4.53
C ASP A 178 22.18 38.33 -5.07
N THR A 179 22.39 39.46 -5.75
CA THR A 179 21.32 40.21 -6.43
C THR A 179 21.19 39.87 -7.91
N THR A 180 22.10 39.04 -8.43
CA THR A 180 22.13 38.63 -9.82
C THR A 180 21.14 37.48 -10.04
N ARG A 181 20.37 37.53 -11.14
CA ARG A 181 19.46 36.45 -11.51
C ARG A 181 20.26 35.22 -11.97
N LYS A 182 19.82 34.03 -11.55
CA LYS A 182 20.52 32.75 -11.79
C LYS A 182 19.67 31.82 -12.66
N PRO A 183 20.26 30.98 -13.53
CA PRO A 183 19.49 30.03 -14.32
C PRO A 183 18.71 29.06 -13.43
N VAL A 184 17.50 28.72 -13.86
CA VAL A 184 16.64 27.73 -13.18
C VAL A 184 17.28 26.35 -13.22
N HIS A 185 17.22 25.62 -12.11
CA HIS A 185 17.63 24.22 -12.05
C HIS A 185 16.48 23.32 -12.52
N PRO A 186 16.72 22.29 -13.36
CA PRO A 186 15.71 21.33 -13.83
C PRO A 186 14.95 20.54 -12.73
N PHE A 187 15.29 20.73 -11.46
CA PHE A 187 14.61 20.07 -10.35
C PHE A 187 13.23 20.68 -10.10
N VAL A 188 12.97 21.88 -10.62
CA VAL A 188 11.66 22.55 -10.56
C VAL A 188 10.55 21.65 -11.13
N ASP A 189 10.81 20.94 -12.23
CA ASP A 189 9.83 20.02 -12.84
C ASP A 189 9.46 18.86 -11.92
N ARG A 190 10.43 18.33 -11.18
CA ARG A 190 10.16 17.30 -10.15
C ARG A 190 9.28 17.85 -9.05
N LEU A 191 9.51 19.09 -8.63
CA LEU A 191 8.64 19.74 -7.66
C LEU A 191 7.24 20.00 -8.22
N ILE A 192 7.10 20.28 -9.52
CA ILE A 192 5.79 20.42 -10.19
C ILE A 192 5.06 19.08 -10.19
N GLU A 193 5.71 18.01 -10.65
CA GLU A 193 5.15 16.65 -10.67
C GLU A 193 4.68 16.21 -9.27
N GLN A 194 5.44 16.57 -8.23
CA GLN A 194 5.10 16.27 -6.83
C GLN A 194 3.98 17.15 -6.26
N GLY A 195 3.63 18.26 -6.92
CA GLY A 195 2.75 19.28 -6.36
C GLY A 195 3.40 20.14 -5.26
N LEU A 196 4.72 20.17 -5.18
CA LEU A 196 5.51 20.88 -4.16
C LEU A 196 6.23 22.14 -4.66
N ALA A 197 6.08 22.52 -5.93
CA ALA A 197 6.80 23.65 -6.53
C ALA A 197 6.54 25.01 -5.87
N ASN A 198 5.38 25.19 -5.24
CA ASN A 198 5.04 26.39 -4.47
C ASN A 198 5.01 26.13 -2.95
N ASP A 199 5.39 24.92 -2.52
CA ASP A 199 5.46 24.56 -1.11
C ASP A 199 6.88 24.81 -0.59
N ASN A 200 7.03 25.86 0.23
CA ASN A 200 8.32 26.24 0.82
C ASN A 200 8.69 25.45 2.08
N VAL A 201 7.79 24.60 2.57
CA VAL A 201 8.02 23.76 3.75
C VAL A 201 8.54 22.39 3.31
N ARG A 202 7.81 21.72 2.43
CA ARG A 202 8.11 20.35 1.97
C ARG A 202 8.95 20.31 0.71
N GLY A 203 8.78 21.30 -0.17
CA GLY A 203 9.35 21.32 -1.51
C GLY A 203 10.61 22.18 -1.60
N ASN A 204 10.39 23.45 -1.91
CA ASN A 204 11.44 24.46 -1.98
C ASN A 204 12.22 24.56 -0.67
N THR A 205 13.38 25.19 -0.75
CA THR A 205 14.22 25.47 0.42
C THR A 205 15.08 26.68 0.12
N SER A 206 15.44 27.42 1.17
CA SER A 206 16.46 28.47 1.08
C SER A 206 17.86 27.97 1.47
N SER A 207 18.01 26.73 1.94
CA SER A 207 19.24 26.17 2.52
C SER A 207 20.41 26.22 1.54
N SER A 208 21.35 27.11 1.83
CA SER A 208 22.55 27.31 1.04
C SER A 208 23.66 27.95 1.86
N ALA A 209 24.91 27.64 1.52
CA ALA A 209 26.09 28.32 2.04
C ALA A 209 26.11 29.84 1.73
N ARG A 210 25.23 30.31 0.82
CA ARG A 210 25.06 31.72 0.44
C ARG A 210 23.80 32.39 0.99
N ARG A 211 22.97 31.70 1.77
CA ARG A 211 21.73 32.29 2.28
C ARG A 211 21.99 33.44 3.28
N GLU A 212 22.98 33.28 4.14
CA GLU A 212 23.40 34.25 5.15
C GLU A 212 24.91 34.21 5.38
N SER A 213 25.44 35.20 6.08
CA SER A 213 26.84 35.24 6.52
C SER A 213 26.93 35.56 8.02
N PRO A 214 27.53 34.69 8.84
CA PRO A 214 28.05 33.36 8.52
C PRO A 214 26.91 32.36 8.24
N SER A 215 27.16 31.39 7.35
CA SER A 215 26.16 30.35 7.03
C SER A 215 25.92 29.42 8.21
N GLN A 216 24.64 29.09 8.42
CA GLN A 216 24.14 28.12 9.39
C GLN A 216 23.73 26.79 8.74
N VAL A 217 24.20 26.55 7.50
CA VAL A 217 23.86 25.38 6.72
C VAL A 217 25.06 24.44 6.63
N PHE A 218 24.85 23.20 7.02
CA PHE A 218 25.78 22.10 6.85
C PHE A 218 25.21 21.07 5.86
N GLY A 219 26.06 20.44 5.06
CA GLY A 219 25.59 19.36 4.22
C GLY A 219 26.54 18.90 3.13
N ILE A 220 26.07 17.92 2.37
CA ILE A 220 26.80 17.29 1.27
C ILE A 220 25.85 17.18 0.09
N SER A 221 26.28 17.68 -1.06
CA SER A 221 25.65 17.41 -2.35
C SER A 221 26.56 16.56 -3.21
N THR A 222 25.98 15.54 -3.84
CA THR A 222 26.70 14.69 -4.79
C THR A 222 26.57 15.28 -6.20
N PRO A 223 27.55 15.05 -7.09
CA PRO A 223 27.58 15.71 -8.39
C PRO A 223 26.56 15.15 -9.39
N GLY A 224 26.01 13.96 -9.14
CA GLY A 224 25.03 13.31 -10.02
C GLY A 224 25.63 12.67 -11.28
N PRO A 225 24.77 12.10 -12.15
CA PRO A 225 25.19 11.49 -13.41
C PRO A 225 25.69 12.56 -14.38
N VAL A 226 26.49 12.12 -15.36
CA VAL A 226 26.97 12.98 -16.45
C VAL A 226 25.79 13.44 -17.29
N ASP A 227 25.81 14.70 -17.68
CA ASP A 227 24.78 15.31 -18.49
C ASP A 227 25.12 15.23 -19.98
N LEU A 228 24.50 14.29 -20.69
CA LEU A 228 24.79 14.04 -22.11
C LEU A 228 24.21 15.11 -23.05
N PHE A 229 23.35 15.99 -22.55
CA PHE A 229 22.66 17.00 -23.37
C PHE A 229 23.01 18.44 -22.99
N GLY A 230 23.67 18.66 -21.84
CA GLY A 230 24.14 19.97 -21.42
C GLY A 230 25.46 20.41 -22.08
N GLN A 231 26.43 20.81 -21.26
CA GLN A 231 27.69 21.33 -21.77
C GLN A 231 28.54 20.21 -22.37
N ILE A 232 28.79 20.28 -23.68
CA ILE A 232 29.53 19.26 -24.43
C ILE A 232 30.80 19.89 -25.02
N SER A 233 31.91 19.18 -24.86
CA SER A 233 33.15 19.43 -25.59
C SER A 233 33.12 18.73 -26.95
N ASN A 234 33.40 19.48 -28.01
CA ASN A 234 33.60 18.93 -29.35
C ASN A 234 34.95 18.19 -29.51
N ASN A 235 35.82 18.26 -28.50
CA ASN A 235 37.06 17.49 -28.46
C ASN A 235 36.81 16.15 -27.72
N PRO A 236 37.02 14.99 -28.37
CA PRO A 236 36.79 13.68 -27.77
C PRO A 236 37.75 13.34 -26.61
N ASP A 237 38.79 14.12 -26.37
CA ASP A 237 39.77 13.90 -25.29
C ASP A 237 39.57 14.85 -24.10
N VAL A 238 38.68 15.84 -24.23
CA VAL A 238 38.42 16.84 -23.19
C VAL A 238 36.99 16.67 -22.72
N GLY A 239 36.81 16.29 -21.46
CA GLY A 239 35.51 16.15 -20.81
C GLY A 239 35.38 14.91 -19.96
N ASN A 240 34.22 14.72 -19.32
CA ASN A 240 34.01 13.63 -18.39
C ASN A 240 34.15 12.28 -19.12
N LEU A 241 34.94 11.36 -18.57
CA LEU A 241 35.19 10.06 -19.19
C LEU A 241 33.88 9.27 -19.39
N HIS A 242 32.98 9.34 -18.40
CA HIS A 242 31.68 8.69 -18.44
C HIS A 242 30.66 9.43 -19.34
N GLY A 243 31.05 10.58 -19.90
CA GLY A 243 30.28 11.38 -20.83
C GLY A 243 30.60 11.14 -22.30
N ALA A 244 31.18 10.00 -22.67
CA ALA A 244 31.55 9.70 -24.04
C ALA A 244 30.31 9.66 -24.95
N ILE A 245 30.25 10.57 -25.92
CA ILE A 245 29.21 10.58 -26.97
C ILE A 245 29.83 9.94 -28.21
N GLN A 246 29.23 8.84 -28.65
CA GLN A 246 29.75 8.02 -29.74
C GLN A 246 28.94 8.19 -31.02
N ASP A 247 29.60 8.01 -32.16
CA ASP A 247 28.91 7.81 -33.44
C ASP A 247 28.31 6.39 -33.53
N LYS A 248 27.64 6.09 -34.66
CA LYS A 248 27.03 4.77 -34.90
C LYS A 248 28.05 3.62 -34.95
N ASP A 249 29.34 3.93 -35.13
CA ASP A 249 30.44 2.97 -35.22
C ASP A 249 31.16 2.79 -33.86
N GLY A 250 30.69 3.45 -32.80
CA GLY A 250 31.24 3.35 -31.45
C GLY A 250 32.50 4.19 -31.22
N ARG A 251 32.86 5.10 -32.14
CA ARG A 251 33.95 6.06 -31.91
C ARG A 251 33.45 7.24 -31.08
N VAL A 252 34.22 7.61 -30.06
CA VAL A 252 33.95 8.81 -29.27
C VAL A 252 34.21 10.05 -30.13
N ILE A 253 33.17 10.83 -30.36
CA ILE A 253 33.22 12.06 -31.16
C ILE A 253 33.16 13.31 -30.30
N LYS A 254 32.54 13.23 -29.11
CA LYS A 254 32.37 14.34 -28.17
C LYS A 254 32.37 13.81 -26.74
N ARG A 255 32.54 14.71 -25.76
CA ARG A 255 32.36 14.37 -24.34
C ARG A 255 31.53 15.41 -23.62
N ALA A 256 30.62 14.95 -22.78
CA ALA A 256 29.91 15.80 -21.84
C ALA A 256 30.86 16.31 -20.73
N ASN A 257 30.72 17.58 -20.39
CA ASN A 257 31.48 18.30 -19.37
C ASN A 257 30.65 18.57 -18.11
N SER A 258 29.34 18.79 -18.25
CA SER A 258 28.46 19.06 -17.11
C SER A 258 27.88 17.79 -16.49
N ARG A 259 27.27 17.98 -15.33
CA ARG A 259 26.48 16.96 -14.62
C ARG A 259 25.13 17.52 -14.26
N GLN A 260 24.18 16.61 -14.04
CA GLN A 260 22.80 16.99 -13.85
C GLN A 260 22.45 17.39 -12.41
N GLY A 261 23.41 17.33 -11.47
CA GLY A 261 23.18 17.47 -10.03
C GLY A 261 22.71 16.16 -9.38
N GLY A 262 23.09 15.93 -8.12
CA GLY A 262 22.89 14.65 -7.43
C GLY A 262 21.96 14.72 -6.21
N HIS A 263 22.18 13.77 -5.31
CA HIS A 263 21.51 13.68 -4.01
C HIS A 263 22.08 14.73 -3.04
N THR A 264 21.24 15.18 -2.11
CA THR A 264 21.60 16.18 -1.09
C THR A 264 21.30 15.65 0.30
N PHE A 265 22.20 15.93 1.24
CA PHE A 265 21.99 15.83 2.66
C PHE A 265 22.24 17.20 3.27
N VAL A 266 21.26 17.75 3.98
CA VAL A 266 21.27 19.13 4.49
C VAL A 266 20.84 19.12 5.95
N MET A 267 21.58 19.83 6.79
CA MET A 267 21.19 20.26 8.13
C MET A 267 21.25 21.79 8.14
N ASP A 268 20.20 22.42 8.65
CA ASP A 268 20.02 23.85 8.57
C ASP A 268 19.46 24.35 9.91
N ASP A 269 20.19 25.24 10.59
CA ASP A 269 19.78 25.79 11.87
C ASP A 269 18.76 26.95 11.72
N GLY A 270 18.34 27.21 10.48
CA GLY A 270 17.31 28.17 10.11
C GLY A 270 17.87 29.55 9.74
N THR A 271 16.97 30.47 9.38
CA THR A 271 17.35 31.86 9.13
C THR A 271 17.74 32.56 10.44
N PRO A 272 18.88 33.28 10.48
CA PRO A 272 19.29 34.02 11.66
C PRO A 272 18.22 35.04 12.09
N GLN A 273 17.98 35.10 13.40
CA GLN A 273 17.12 36.11 14.02
C GLN A 273 17.99 37.13 14.76
N GLU A 274 17.57 38.38 14.79
CA GLU A 274 18.28 39.45 15.50
C GLU A 274 17.57 39.76 16.82
N ASN A 275 18.33 40.08 17.86
CA ASN A 275 17.76 40.64 19.08
C ASN A 275 17.97 42.15 19.07
N VAL A 276 16.88 42.89 18.98
CA VAL A 276 16.89 44.36 19.04
C VAL A 276 16.01 44.78 20.21
N ASN A 277 16.58 45.53 21.17
CA ASN A 277 15.88 45.99 22.36
C ASN A 277 15.19 44.87 23.18
N ASN A 278 15.83 43.70 23.29
CA ASN A 278 15.29 42.53 23.99
C ASN A 278 14.05 41.90 23.32
N GLU A 279 13.82 42.22 22.05
CA GLU A 279 12.79 41.64 21.19
C GLU A 279 13.47 40.89 20.04
N THR A 280 12.96 39.70 19.72
CA THR A 280 13.49 38.90 18.60
C THR A 280 12.82 39.37 17.32
N ILE A 281 13.61 39.93 16.39
CA ILE A 281 13.17 40.41 15.09
C ILE A 281 13.59 39.40 14.03
N GLY A 282 12.69 39.15 13.08
CA GLY A 282 12.89 38.20 11.99
C GLY A 282 12.18 36.87 12.24
N GLU A 283 11.70 36.25 11.17
CA GLU A 283 11.08 34.93 11.22
C GLU A 283 12.18 33.87 11.10
N LYS A 284 12.19 32.91 12.03
CA LYS A 284 12.98 31.69 11.86
C LYS A 284 12.29 30.85 10.80
N THR A 285 13.00 30.52 9.73
CA THR A 285 12.51 29.69 8.62
C THR A 285 13.55 28.65 8.24
N ASN A 286 13.13 27.55 7.62
CA ASN A 286 14.03 26.50 7.13
C ASN A 286 14.97 25.89 8.20
N GLU A 287 14.59 25.87 9.47
CA GLU A 287 15.29 25.01 10.45
C GLU A 287 14.86 23.56 10.19
N LEU A 288 15.75 22.77 9.58
CA LEU A 288 15.41 21.43 9.10
C LEU A 288 16.62 20.51 8.90
N ILE A 289 16.34 19.21 8.83
CA ILE A 289 17.20 18.20 8.25
C ILE A 289 16.51 17.61 7.03
N ARG A 290 17.22 17.52 5.91
CA ARG A 290 16.68 17.02 4.64
C ARG A 290 17.63 16.05 3.97
N LEU A 291 17.14 14.85 3.71
CA LEU A 291 17.73 13.88 2.80
C LEU A 291 16.89 13.85 1.53
N ARG A 292 17.50 14.14 0.39
CA ARG A 292 16.80 14.17 -0.89
C ARG A 292 17.61 13.53 -1.99
N THR A 293 16.94 12.70 -2.77
CA THR A 293 17.53 12.13 -3.98
C THR A 293 17.45 13.10 -5.14
N ARG A 294 18.35 12.93 -6.12
CA ARG A 294 18.33 13.67 -7.38
C ARG A 294 16.93 13.75 -8.02
N THR A 295 16.21 12.62 -8.02
CA THR A 295 14.90 12.51 -8.68
C THR A 295 13.75 13.06 -7.83
N GLY A 296 13.97 13.32 -6.54
CA GLY A 296 13.02 14.01 -5.68
C GLY A 296 12.43 13.19 -4.54
N HIS A 297 12.77 11.90 -4.37
CA HIS A 297 12.43 11.20 -3.13
C HIS A 297 13.06 11.93 -1.96
N GLN A 298 12.30 12.13 -0.89
CA GLN A 298 12.78 12.93 0.24
C GLN A 298 12.28 12.46 1.59
N ILE A 299 13.10 12.76 2.59
CA ILE A 299 12.76 12.77 4.00
C ILE A 299 13.14 14.16 4.51
N VAL A 300 12.17 14.87 5.09
CA VAL A 300 12.35 16.20 5.67
C VAL A 300 11.87 16.15 7.11
N MET A 301 12.71 16.60 8.04
CA MET A 301 12.34 16.87 9.42
C MET A 301 12.50 18.37 9.61
N HIS A 302 11.41 19.08 9.86
CA HIS A 302 11.37 20.54 9.82
C HIS A 302 10.94 21.08 11.19
N ASP A 303 11.88 21.69 11.92
CA ASP A 303 11.65 22.17 13.29
C ASP A 303 10.86 23.48 13.32
N THR A 304 11.09 24.39 12.36
CA THR A 304 10.27 25.61 12.25
C THR A 304 8.78 25.31 12.10
N GLU A 305 8.45 24.41 11.18
CA GLU A 305 7.05 24.08 10.83
C GLU A 305 6.50 22.93 11.70
N GLY A 306 7.37 22.25 12.44
CA GLY A 306 7.03 21.15 13.33
C GLY A 306 6.49 19.93 12.57
N LEU A 307 7.10 19.55 11.45
CA LEU A 307 6.64 18.40 10.66
C LEU A 307 7.75 17.44 10.24
N ILE A 308 7.37 16.19 10.03
CA ILE A 308 8.18 15.19 9.34
C ILE A 308 7.44 14.78 8.08
N TYR A 309 8.11 14.88 6.93
CA TYR A 309 7.55 14.53 5.62
C TYR A 309 8.42 13.50 4.92
N ILE A 310 7.78 12.42 4.44
CA ILE A 310 8.41 11.38 3.62
C ILE A 310 7.64 11.31 2.30
N GLY A 311 8.31 11.60 1.19
CA GLY A 311 7.68 11.71 -0.13
C GLY A 311 8.40 10.92 -1.21
N SER A 312 7.61 10.33 -2.11
CA SER A 312 8.09 9.73 -3.36
C SER A 312 8.47 10.80 -4.40
N ALA A 313 9.37 10.44 -5.32
CA ALA A 313 9.83 11.35 -6.37
C ALA A 313 8.72 11.85 -7.30
N ASP A 314 7.66 11.07 -7.50
CA ASP A 314 6.53 11.42 -8.38
C ASP A 314 5.30 11.93 -7.61
N GLY A 315 5.41 12.12 -6.29
CA GLY A 315 4.33 12.65 -5.44
C GLY A 315 3.14 11.72 -5.25
N LYS A 316 3.14 10.51 -5.82
CA LYS A 316 1.97 9.59 -5.75
C LYS A 316 1.83 8.87 -4.42
N SER A 317 2.80 9.00 -3.54
CA SER A 317 2.74 8.45 -2.18
C SER A 317 3.57 9.30 -1.23
N TRP A 318 3.01 9.56 -0.05
CA TRP A 318 3.68 10.31 1.00
C TRP A 318 3.07 10.02 2.38
N MET A 319 3.86 10.31 3.41
CA MET A 319 3.46 10.26 4.81
C MET A 319 3.93 11.54 5.51
N GLU A 320 3.05 12.13 6.30
CA GLU A 320 3.31 13.36 7.03
C GLU A 320 2.94 13.23 8.51
N PHE A 321 3.81 13.71 9.38
CA PHE A 321 3.59 13.87 10.81
C PHE A 321 3.59 15.36 11.10
N THR A 322 2.53 15.89 11.69
CA THR A 322 2.41 17.32 11.97
C THR A 322 2.56 17.61 13.47
N LYS A 323 2.80 18.88 13.79
CA LYS A 323 2.97 19.40 15.16
C LYS A 323 1.80 19.09 16.09
N ASP A 324 0.59 19.02 15.54
CA ASP A 324 -0.64 18.74 16.30
C ASP A 324 -0.84 17.24 16.59
N GLY A 325 0.15 16.40 16.26
CA GLY A 325 0.11 14.96 16.44
C GLY A 325 -0.72 14.22 15.38
N LYS A 326 -1.10 14.90 14.29
CA LYS A 326 -1.80 14.29 13.16
C LYS A 326 -0.80 13.54 12.29
N ILE A 327 -1.22 12.36 11.80
CA ILE A 327 -0.49 11.60 10.79
C ILE A 327 -1.39 11.49 9.57
N ASP A 328 -0.88 11.95 8.43
CA ASP A 328 -1.53 11.81 7.12
C ASP A 328 -0.74 10.81 6.26
N ILE A 329 -1.46 9.91 5.60
CA ILE A 329 -0.88 8.88 4.74
C ILE A 329 -1.65 8.88 3.43
N PHE A 330 -0.92 9.01 2.32
CA PHE A 330 -1.47 8.93 0.97
C PHE A 330 -0.73 7.88 0.14
N ALA A 331 -1.48 7.06 -0.58
CA ALA A 331 -0.98 6.13 -1.58
C ALA A 331 -1.94 6.07 -2.78
N GLY A 332 -1.44 6.38 -3.97
CA GLY A 332 -2.25 6.41 -5.20
C GLY A 332 -2.68 5.04 -5.74
N ASP A 333 -2.02 3.95 -5.32
CA ASP A 333 -2.39 2.58 -5.69
C ASP A 333 -2.97 1.79 -4.51
N SER A 334 -2.13 1.38 -3.55
CA SER A 334 -2.58 0.59 -2.40
C SER A 334 -1.66 0.70 -1.17
N VAL A 335 -2.20 0.38 0.01
CA VAL A 335 -1.46 0.20 1.26
C VAL A 335 -1.66 -1.23 1.75
N SER A 336 -0.57 -1.92 2.09
CA SER A 336 -0.60 -3.27 2.65
C SER A 336 0.09 -3.30 4.01
N VAL A 337 -0.61 -3.82 5.02
CA VAL A 337 -0.10 -3.94 6.40
C VAL A 337 -0.22 -5.39 6.85
N HIS A 338 0.87 -5.95 7.37
CA HIS A 338 0.93 -7.31 7.90
C HIS A 338 1.72 -7.34 9.20
N THR A 339 1.15 -7.95 10.24
CA THR A 339 1.82 -8.19 11.52
C THR A 339 1.88 -9.69 11.81
N LYS A 340 2.93 -10.14 12.51
CA LYS A 340 3.10 -11.56 12.92
C LYS A 340 2.29 -11.93 14.17
N GLN A 341 1.90 -10.94 14.95
CA GLN A 341 1.13 -11.08 16.19
C GLN A 341 -0.13 -10.22 16.03
N ASP A 342 -0.32 -9.22 16.87
CA ASP A 342 -1.51 -8.39 16.86
C ASP A 342 -1.37 -7.16 15.94
N PHE A 343 -2.52 -6.64 15.51
CA PHE A 343 -2.64 -5.33 14.89
C PHE A 343 -3.86 -4.64 15.49
N ASN A 344 -3.63 -3.52 16.18
CA ASN A 344 -4.62 -2.90 17.05
C ASN A 344 -5.03 -1.52 16.53
N PHE A 345 -6.32 -1.24 16.56
CA PHE A 345 -6.89 0.10 16.38
C PHE A 345 -7.62 0.52 17.65
N ARG A 346 -7.31 1.71 18.16
CA ARG A 346 -8.00 2.34 19.28
C ARG A 346 -8.06 3.84 19.03
N ALA A 347 -9.24 4.43 19.18
CA ALA A 347 -9.44 5.88 19.17
C ALA A 347 -10.34 6.25 20.35
N ASP A 348 -10.11 7.41 20.96
CA ASP A 348 -10.94 7.91 22.08
C ASP A 348 -12.29 8.48 21.59
N ARG A 349 -12.38 8.84 20.31
CA ARG A 349 -13.61 9.33 19.66
C ARG A 349 -14.16 8.28 18.71
N ASP A 350 -13.70 8.29 17.45
CA ASP A 350 -14.32 7.53 16.37
C ASP A 350 -13.27 6.78 15.54
N VAL A 351 -13.63 5.59 15.06
CA VAL A 351 -12.92 4.86 14.01
C VAL A 351 -13.85 4.76 12.80
N ASN A 352 -13.49 5.44 11.71
CA ASN A 352 -14.27 5.45 10.48
C ASN A 352 -13.61 4.55 9.43
N ILE A 353 -14.38 3.61 8.86
CA ILE A 353 -13.89 2.70 7.81
C ILE A 353 -14.85 2.78 6.63
N GLU A 354 -14.38 3.35 5.52
CA GLU A 354 -15.14 3.50 4.29
C GLU A 354 -14.39 2.85 3.11
N ALA A 355 -15.13 2.15 2.25
CA ALA A 355 -14.60 1.64 0.98
C ALA A 355 -15.62 1.87 -0.13
N GLY A 356 -15.19 2.46 -1.25
CA GLY A 356 -16.05 2.68 -2.42
C GLY A 356 -16.49 1.39 -3.15
N ARG A 357 -15.94 0.23 -2.76
CA ARG A 357 -16.34 -1.09 -3.26
C ARG A 357 -16.77 -1.98 -2.09
N ASN A 358 -15.83 -2.75 -1.53
CA ASN A 358 -16.12 -3.79 -0.55
C ASN A 358 -15.20 -3.66 0.67
N ILE A 359 -15.76 -3.86 1.86
CA ILE A 359 -15.01 -4.18 3.08
C ILE A 359 -15.07 -5.70 3.26
N ASN A 360 -13.92 -6.36 3.29
CA ASN A 360 -13.83 -7.81 3.48
C ASN A 360 -13.16 -8.08 4.84
N MET A 361 -13.90 -8.72 5.76
CA MET A 361 -13.38 -9.13 7.07
C MET A 361 -13.45 -10.65 7.18
N LYS A 362 -12.34 -11.28 7.59
CA LYS A 362 -12.26 -12.72 7.78
C LYS A 362 -11.36 -13.02 8.96
N ALA A 363 -11.89 -13.81 9.90
CA ALA A 363 -11.10 -14.43 10.95
C ALA A 363 -11.04 -15.95 10.66
N ALA A 364 -9.83 -16.50 10.58
CA ALA A 364 -9.59 -17.86 10.09
C ALA A 364 -9.19 -18.87 11.18
N GLY A 365 -9.10 -18.41 12.43
CA GLY A 365 -8.80 -19.26 13.57
C GLY A 365 -9.79 -20.42 13.72
N THR A 366 -9.35 -21.45 14.43
CA THR A 366 -10.15 -22.65 14.71
C THR A 366 -10.88 -22.52 16.03
N THR A 367 -11.96 -23.27 16.24
CA THR A 367 -12.65 -23.42 17.54
C THR A 367 -11.81 -24.15 18.61
N ARG A 368 -10.47 -23.97 18.62
CA ARG A 368 -9.64 -24.35 19.76
C ARG A 368 -9.87 -23.35 20.89
N THR A 369 -10.28 -23.88 22.03
CA THR A 369 -10.32 -23.20 23.32
C THR A 369 -8.91 -22.88 23.78
N ASP A 370 -8.37 -21.77 23.30
CA ASP A 370 -7.17 -21.17 23.88
C ASP A 370 -7.60 -20.13 24.94
N VAL A 371 -6.92 -20.10 26.07
CA VAL A 371 -7.25 -19.21 27.19
C VAL A 371 -6.93 -17.76 26.78
N ASN A 372 -7.94 -16.99 26.41
CA ASN A 372 -7.80 -15.56 26.14
C ASN A 372 -7.86 -14.78 27.46
N ALA A 373 -6.78 -14.08 27.82
CA ALA A 373 -6.67 -13.29 29.05
C ALA A 373 -7.58 -12.04 29.09
N TYR A 374 -8.20 -11.66 27.97
CA TYR A 374 -9.08 -10.48 27.86
C TYR A 374 -10.58 -10.82 27.90
N HIS A 375 -10.94 -12.02 28.36
CA HIS A 375 -12.30 -12.53 28.22
C HIS A 375 -13.13 -12.43 29.52
N ASP A 376 -14.40 -12.02 29.39
CA ASP A 376 -15.42 -12.10 30.45
C ASP A 376 -15.82 -13.57 30.68
N PRO A 377 -15.57 -14.17 31.85
CA PRO A 377 -15.89 -15.58 32.12
C PRO A 377 -17.37 -15.97 31.94
N ALA A 378 -18.29 -15.01 31.75
CA ALA A 378 -19.71 -15.28 31.48
C ALA A 378 -20.04 -15.70 30.04
N ILE A 379 -19.13 -15.52 29.07
CA ILE A 379 -19.33 -15.94 27.67
C ILE A 379 -18.63 -17.29 27.44
N ASP A 380 -19.39 -18.35 27.15
CA ASP A 380 -18.83 -19.71 27.07
C ASP A 380 -17.82 -19.84 25.91
N LYS A 381 -16.61 -20.35 26.24
CA LYS A 381 -15.51 -20.79 25.36
C LYS A 381 -14.94 -19.78 24.36
N VAL A 382 -13.63 -19.56 24.49
CA VAL A 382 -12.84 -18.83 23.48
C VAL A 382 -12.84 -19.60 22.17
N SER A 383 -13.54 -19.08 21.16
CA SER A 383 -13.33 -19.47 19.77
C SER A 383 -12.22 -18.59 19.18
N THR A 384 -11.10 -19.16 18.75
CA THR A 384 -10.16 -18.44 17.87
C THR A 384 -10.81 -18.32 16.48
N GLY A 385 -10.55 -17.21 15.78
CA GLY A 385 -11.21 -16.97 14.49
C GLY A 385 -12.61 -16.36 14.59
N ALA A 386 -13.01 -15.85 15.75
CA ALA A 386 -14.26 -15.11 15.90
C ALA A 386 -14.13 -13.66 15.40
N ILE A 387 -15.21 -13.14 14.81
CA ILE A 387 -15.45 -11.70 14.64
C ILE A 387 -16.48 -11.29 15.69
N ARG A 388 -16.11 -10.40 16.61
CA ARG A 388 -16.98 -9.91 17.69
C ARG A 388 -17.36 -8.46 17.45
N LEU A 389 -18.63 -8.12 17.65
CA LEU A 389 -19.18 -6.77 17.57
C LEU A 389 -19.92 -6.50 18.87
N GLU A 390 -19.36 -5.60 19.70
CA GLU A 390 -19.90 -5.26 21.01
C GLU A 390 -20.13 -3.75 21.07
N SER A 391 -21.34 -3.34 21.48
CA SER A 391 -21.71 -1.94 21.67
C SER A 391 -22.46 -1.81 22.99
N ALA A 392 -22.08 -0.81 23.80
CA ALA A 392 -22.79 -0.50 25.05
C ALA A 392 -24.13 0.23 24.81
N GLY A 393 -24.27 0.85 23.63
CA GLY A 393 -25.49 1.52 23.19
C GLY A 393 -26.17 0.72 22.10
N GLU A 394 -26.28 1.32 20.91
CA GLU A 394 -26.97 0.72 19.78
C GLU A 394 -25.98 0.10 18.77
N THR A 395 -26.44 -0.92 18.05
CA THR A 395 -25.78 -1.46 16.84
C THR A 395 -26.79 -1.44 15.71
N HIS A 396 -26.48 -0.73 14.62
CA HIS A 396 -27.37 -0.61 13.47
C HIS A 396 -26.70 -1.19 12.21
N ILE A 397 -27.31 -2.24 11.65
CA ILE A 397 -26.85 -2.90 10.41
C ILE A 397 -27.92 -2.72 9.35
N LYS A 398 -27.58 -2.01 8.27
CA LYS A 398 -28.50 -1.71 7.17
C LYS A 398 -27.93 -2.17 5.83
N ALA A 399 -28.67 -3.04 5.15
CA ALA A 399 -28.42 -3.40 3.76
C ALA A 399 -29.50 -2.78 2.87
N LYS A 400 -29.11 -2.10 1.80
CA LYS A 400 -30.07 -1.58 0.80
C LYS A 400 -30.61 -2.69 -0.12
N GLY A 401 -29.76 -3.69 -0.40
CA GLY A 401 -30.13 -4.88 -1.17
C GLY A 401 -30.48 -6.05 -0.24
N GLU A 402 -30.04 -7.25 -0.60
CA GLU A 402 -30.19 -8.46 0.21
C GLU A 402 -29.17 -8.50 1.35
N GLY A 403 -29.62 -8.81 2.57
CA GLY A 403 -28.76 -9.25 3.67
C GLY A 403 -28.87 -10.77 3.81
N ARG A 404 -27.74 -11.48 3.84
CA ARG A 404 -27.70 -12.94 4.01
C ARG A 404 -26.82 -13.30 5.20
N ILE A 405 -27.37 -14.07 6.14
CA ILE A 405 -26.64 -14.71 7.22
C ILE A 405 -26.74 -16.21 6.98
N GLU A 406 -25.60 -16.87 6.86
CA GLU A 406 -25.50 -18.32 6.68
C GLU A 406 -24.63 -18.87 7.81
N VAL A 407 -25.18 -19.84 8.54
CA VAL A 407 -24.51 -20.49 9.66
C VAL A 407 -24.54 -22.00 9.43
N ASN A 408 -23.41 -22.66 9.62
CA ASN A 408 -23.30 -24.12 9.42
C ASN A 408 -23.83 -24.91 10.62
N GLU A 409 -23.74 -24.34 11.81
CA GLU A 409 -24.20 -24.91 13.08
C GLU A 409 -25.36 -24.05 13.59
N ASP A 410 -25.25 -23.48 14.79
CA ASP A 410 -26.35 -22.78 15.45
C ASP A 410 -26.39 -21.29 15.09
N PHE A 411 -27.54 -20.81 14.62
CA PHE A 411 -27.88 -19.39 14.63
C PHE A 411 -28.78 -19.07 15.82
N LYS A 412 -28.29 -18.25 16.76
CA LYS A 412 -29.04 -17.82 17.95
C LYS A 412 -29.30 -16.33 17.90
N MET A 413 -30.53 -15.91 18.20
CA MET A 413 -30.93 -14.52 18.35
C MET A 413 -31.74 -14.39 19.64
N GLU A 414 -31.20 -13.65 20.60
CA GLU A 414 -31.71 -13.59 21.96
C GLU A 414 -31.80 -12.14 22.44
N SER A 415 -32.79 -11.86 23.28
CA SER A 415 -32.91 -10.60 24.01
C SER A 415 -33.10 -10.90 25.48
N LEU A 416 -32.19 -10.40 26.33
CA LEU A 416 -32.17 -10.73 27.75
C LEU A 416 -33.25 -9.97 28.57
N ARG A 417 -33.62 -8.76 28.14
CA ARG A 417 -34.56 -7.88 28.88
C ARG A 417 -35.66 -7.26 28.02
N GLY A 418 -35.57 -7.41 26.69
CA GLY A 418 -36.54 -6.87 25.74
C GLY A 418 -37.17 -7.96 24.88
N HIS A 419 -37.64 -7.58 23.71
CA HIS A 419 -38.20 -8.50 22.72
C HIS A 419 -37.28 -8.62 21.51
N VAL A 420 -37.40 -9.74 20.79
CA VAL A 420 -36.84 -9.93 19.46
C VAL A 420 -37.97 -9.72 18.46
N ASP A 421 -37.79 -8.79 17.53
CA ASP A 421 -38.81 -8.43 16.53
C ASP A 421 -38.31 -8.75 15.12
N ILE A 422 -39.08 -9.54 14.38
CA ILE A 422 -38.79 -9.88 12.98
C ILE A 422 -39.97 -9.40 12.14
N ARG A 423 -39.77 -8.33 11.39
CA ARG A 423 -40.82 -7.74 10.55
C ARG A 423 -40.36 -7.61 9.11
N ALA A 424 -41.24 -8.00 8.20
CA ALA A 424 -41.14 -7.61 6.79
C ALA A 424 -42.03 -6.38 6.58
N SER A 425 -41.41 -5.20 6.39
CA SER A 425 -42.12 -3.94 6.14
C SER A 425 -41.62 -3.28 4.86
N GLN A 426 -42.52 -2.60 4.15
CA GLN A 426 -42.16 -1.81 2.99
C GLN A 426 -42.16 -0.32 3.37
N ILE A 427 -41.08 0.38 3.05
CA ILE A 427 -41.13 1.84 2.97
C ILE A 427 -41.89 2.17 1.69
N ALA A 428 -43.12 2.67 1.80
CA ALA A 428 -43.88 3.19 0.68
C ALA A 428 -43.12 4.36 0.06
N GLY A 429 -42.26 4.08 -0.91
CA GLY A 429 -41.66 5.11 -1.74
C GLY A 429 -42.77 5.76 -2.55
N GLN A 430 -42.99 7.07 -2.36
CA GLN A 430 -43.78 7.89 -3.27
C GLN A 430 -43.13 7.83 -4.66
N GLY A 431 -43.57 6.89 -5.49
CA GLY A 431 -43.10 6.70 -6.84
C GLY A 431 -44.24 6.21 -7.73
N PRO A 432 -44.25 6.58 -9.03
CA PRO A 432 -45.36 6.35 -9.93
C PRO A 432 -45.71 4.86 -10.07
N ALA A 433 -46.99 4.60 -10.31
CA ALA A 433 -47.75 3.36 -10.12
C ALA A 433 -47.34 2.11 -10.95
N SER A 434 -46.05 1.88 -11.25
CA SER A 434 -45.58 0.70 -11.99
C SER A 434 -44.50 -0.14 -11.28
N VAL A 435 -44.21 0.12 -10.01
CA VAL A 435 -43.24 -0.68 -9.24
C VAL A 435 -43.93 -1.93 -8.69
N ILE A 436 -43.46 -3.11 -9.10
CA ILE A 436 -43.85 -4.40 -8.51
C ILE A 436 -43.53 -4.36 -7.01
N PHE A 437 -44.56 -4.35 -6.18
CA PHE A 437 -44.44 -4.44 -4.73
C PHE A 437 -43.92 -5.85 -4.37
N GLN A 438 -42.82 -5.95 -3.64
CA GLN A 438 -42.36 -7.24 -3.11
C GLN A 438 -43.35 -7.77 -2.06
N ARG A 439 -43.44 -9.09 -1.92
CA ARG A 439 -44.28 -9.73 -0.91
C ARG A 439 -43.77 -9.39 0.50
N LYS A 440 -44.67 -9.07 1.42
CA LYS A 440 -44.40 -8.75 2.83
C LYS A 440 -44.48 -10.03 3.67
N ASP A 441 -43.51 -10.92 3.51
CA ASP A 441 -43.61 -12.24 4.12
C ASP A 441 -42.39 -12.50 5.02
N VAL A 442 -42.65 -12.80 6.30
CA VAL A 442 -41.70 -13.56 7.11
C VAL A 442 -41.99 -15.04 6.86
N ARG A 443 -41.05 -15.76 6.25
CA ARG A 443 -41.19 -17.18 5.94
C ARG A 443 -40.18 -17.98 6.76
N ILE A 444 -40.68 -18.92 7.55
CA ILE A 444 -39.87 -19.92 8.25
C ILE A 444 -40.02 -21.22 7.49
N HIS A 445 -38.90 -21.76 7.01
CA HIS A 445 -38.85 -23.06 6.33
C HIS A 445 -37.81 -23.92 7.02
N ALA A 446 -38.27 -25.01 7.63
CA ALA A 446 -37.41 -26.04 8.22
C ALA A 446 -37.71 -27.39 7.55
N THR A 447 -36.67 -28.19 7.34
CA THR A 447 -36.80 -29.58 6.89
C THR A 447 -37.02 -30.54 8.07
N GLY A 448 -36.54 -30.17 9.26
CA GLY A 448 -36.89 -30.79 10.52
C GLY A 448 -38.07 -30.07 11.16
N ASP A 449 -38.00 -29.90 12.48
CA ASP A 449 -39.10 -29.35 13.27
C ASP A 449 -39.05 -27.81 13.34
N VAL A 450 -40.22 -27.21 13.55
CA VAL A 450 -40.37 -25.80 13.94
C VAL A 450 -41.12 -25.78 15.26
N ASP A 451 -40.41 -25.52 16.35
CA ASP A 451 -41.00 -25.41 17.68
C ASP A 451 -41.25 -23.94 18.04
N VAL A 452 -42.48 -23.62 18.42
CA VAL A 452 -42.82 -22.31 19.00
C VAL A 452 -43.29 -22.57 20.42
N LEU A 453 -42.47 -22.19 21.38
CA LEU A 453 -42.70 -22.40 22.81
C LEU A 453 -42.79 -21.04 23.49
N ALA A 454 -43.81 -20.85 24.31
CA ALA A 454 -43.88 -19.72 25.24
C ALA A 454 -43.85 -20.30 26.66
N GLY A 455 -42.91 -19.83 27.48
CA GLY A 455 -42.76 -20.26 28.86
C GLY A 455 -42.07 -19.17 29.69
N ASN A 456 -42.31 -19.18 31.01
CA ASN A 456 -41.68 -18.27 31.94
C ASN A 456 -40.38 -18.87 32.49
N ILE A 457 -39.34 -18.05 32.64
CA ILE A 457 -38.03 -18.40 33.20
C ILE A 457 -38.13 -18.80 34.69
N LEU A 458 -39.10 -18.27 35.43
CA LEU A 458 -39.37 -18.67 36.81
C LEU A 458 -40.50 -19.68 36.80
N ASN A 459 -40.13 -20.94 36.65
CA ASN A 459 -40.99 -22.12 36.84
C ASN A 459 -41.40 -22.28 38.34
N GLN A 460 -41.75 -21.17 39.01
CA GLN A 460 -41.99 -21.08 40.45
C GLN A 460 -43.39 -20.58 40.80
N ASP A 461 -44.14 -20.05 39.82
CA ASP A 461 -45.54 -19.66 40.01
C ASP A 461 -46.31 -19.86 38.69
N ASP A 462 -47.22 -20.84 38.69
CA ASP A 462 -48.11 -21.19 37.56
C ASP A 462 -49.13 -20.07 37.25
N SER A 463 -49.06 -18.94 37.97
CA SER A 463 -49.90 -17.75 37.77
C SER A 463 -49.46 -16.84 36.61
N LEU A 464 -48.27 -17.06 36.04
CA LEU A 464 -47.71 -16.20 35.00
C LEU A 464 -47.99 -16.77 33.60
N THR A 465 -49.05 -16.26 32.95
CA THR A 465 -49.49 -16.70 31.63
C THR A 465 -48.43 -16.44 30.56
N SER A 466 -47.99 -17.49 29.86
CA SER A 466 -47.21 -17.42 28.64
C SER A 466 -48.13 -17.71 27.46
N ASN A 467 -48.18 -16.82 26.48
CA ASN A 467 -49.16 -16.89 25.41
C ASN A 467 -48.46 -16.93 24.05
N ILE A 468 -48.91 -17.82 23.16
CA ILE A 468 -48.55 -17.80 21.74
C ILE A 468 -49.74 -17.21 20.99
N ASN A 469 -49.62 -15.96 20.54
CA ASN A 469 -50.66 -15.30 19.76
C ASN A 469 -50.35 -15.44 18.27
N LEU A 470 -51.16 -16.20 17.55
CA LEU A 470 -51.10 -16.33 16.09
C LEU A 470 -52.32 -15.64 15.49
N GLN A 471 -52.10 -14.52 14.81
CA GLN A 471 -53.16 -13.74 14.19
C GLN A 471 -52.83 -13.50 12.71
N ALA A 472 -53.79 -13.77 11.84
CA ALA A 472 -53.73 -13.34 10.45
C ALA A 472 -54.51 -12.03 10.33
N VAL A 473 -53.81 -10.94 9.98
CA VAL A 473 -54.40 -9.62 9.75
C VAL A 473 -53.93 -9.14 8.38
N THR A 474 -54.77 -8.41 7.65
CA THR A 474 -54.33 -7.72 6.42
C THR A 474 -53.71 -6.36 6.73
N ASP A 475 -53.04 -5.73 5.77
CA ASP A 475 -52.47 -4.38 5.93
C ASP A 475 -53.50 -3.31 6.39
N ALA A 476 -54.80 -3.54 6.14
CA ALA A 476 -55.87 -2.84 6.81
C ALA A 476 -56.33 -3.69 7.99
N ASP A 477 -56.20 -3.17 9.22
CA ASP A 477 -56.56 -3.79 10.51
C ASP A 477 -58.03 -4.31 10.62
N SER A 478 -58.84 -4.24 9.55
CA SER A 478 -60.26 -4.57 9.54
C SER A 478 -60.72 -5.57 8.46
N VAL A 479 -59.82 -6.14 7.64
CA VAL A 479 -60.19 -7.13 6.60
C VAL A 479 -59.62 -8.52 6.93
N VAL A 480 -60.43 -9.55 6.64
CA VAL A 480 -60.20 -10.95 7.01
C VAL A 480 -58.84 -11.46 6.49
N GLY A 481 -57.89 -11.69 7.40
CA GLY A 481 -56.71 -12.50 7.14
C GLY A 481 -57.05 -13.99 7.29
N ASN A 482 -56.55 -14.83 6.41
CA ASN A 482 -56.77 -16.27 6.49
C ASN A 482 -55.65 -16.93 7.29
N PHE A 483 -55.98 -17.56 8.42
CA PHE A 483 -55.08 -18.53 9.06
C PHE A 483 -55.35 -19.92 8.46
N ASN A 484 -54.38 -20.43 7.69
CA ASN A 484 -54.49 -21.73 7.03
C ASN A 484 -53.48 -22.72 7.62
N LEU A 485 -53.97 -23.78 8.28
CA LEU A 485 -53.15 -24.91 8.69
C LEU A 485 -53.39 -26.08 7.73
N LYS A 486 -52.39 -26.41 6.93
CA LYS A 486 -52.43 -27.56 6.00
C LYS A 486 -51.37 -28.57 6.42
N THR A 487 -51.80 -29.79 6.70
CA THR A 487 -50.92 -30.93 6.97
C THR A 487 -51.41 -32.14 6.16
N THR A 488 -50.49 -33.01 5.77
CA THR A 488 -50.81 -34.35 5.24
C THR A 488 -50.87 -35.39 6.37
N GLY A 489 -50.30 -35.07 7.53
CA GLY A 489 -50.34 -35.88 8.73
C GLY A 489 -51.47 -35.46 9.67
N LYS A 490 -51.24 -35.66 10.97
CA LYS A 490 -52.21 -35.33 12.03
C LYS A 490 -52.03 -33.87 12.49
N VAL A 491 -53.14 -33.18 12.77
CA VAL A 491 -53.16 -32.00 13.63
C VAL A 491 -53.66 -32.43 15.00
N ASN A 492 -52.89 -32.20 16.05
CA ASN A 492 -53.32 -32.39 17.43
C ASN A 492 -53.50 -31.04 18.11
N VAL A 493 -54.61 -30.86 18.82
CA VAL A 493 -54.81 -29.76 19.77
C VAL A 493 -55.16 -30.43 21.09
N ASP A 494 -54.20 -30.42 22.01
CA ASP A 494 -54.35 -30.99 23.34
C ASP A 494 -54.36 -29.84 24.37
N SER A 495 -55.33 -29.86 25.28
CA SER A 495 -55.50 -28.81 26.29
C SER A 495 -56.00 -29.44 27.58
N VAL A 496 -55.37 -29.05 28.69
CA VAL A 496 -55.83 -29.41 30.04
C VAL A 496 -57.08 -28.60 30.43
N GLY A 497 -57.19 -27.38 29.89
CA GLY A 497 -58.36 -26.51 30.03
C GLY A 497 -59.25 -26.54 28.78
N ASP A 498 -60.04 -25.48 28.60
CA ASP A 498 -60.97 -25.40 27.48
C ASP A 498 -60.25 -25.17 26.13
N THR A 499 -60.68 -25.90 25.09
CA THR A 499 -60.38 -25.56 23.69
C THR A 499 -61.59 -24.86 23.07
N SER A 500 -61.47 -23.56 22.77
CA SER A 500 -62.56 -22.75 22.21
C SER A 500 -62.36 -22.47 20.72
N LEU A 501 -63.30 -22.88 19.88
CA LEU A 501 -63.35 -22.55 18.45
C LEU A 501 -64.61 -21.75 18.14
N LYS A 502 -64.46 -20.49 17.74
CA LYS A 502 -65.58 -19.59 17.44
C LYS A 502 -65.53 -19.14 16.00
N SER A 503 -66.65 -19.28 15.28
CA SER A 503 -66.86 -18.70 13.95
C SER A 503 -68.13 -17.85 13.96
N THR A 504 -68.06 -16.64 13.41
CA THR A 504 -69.24 -15.76 13.22
C THR A 504 -70.06 -16.14 11.99
N ALA A 505 -69.49 -16.94 11.09
CA ALA A 505 -70.15 -17.45 9.89
C ALA A 505 -70.42 -18.95 10.01
N LYS A 506 -69.47 -19.78 9.58
CA LYS A 506 -69.60 -21.25 9.58
C LYS A 506 -68.36 -21.89 10.20
N LEU A 507 -68.57 -22.90 11.06
CA LEU A 507 -67.55 -23.89 11.39
C LEU A 507 -67.88 -25.15 10.58
N GLN A 508 -66.96 -25.60 9.71
CA GLN A 508 -67.17 -26.76 8.85
C GLN A 508 -66.10 -27.82 9.12
N VAL A 509 -66.55 -29.05 9.37
CA VAL A 509 -65.71 -30.24 9.45
C VAL A 509 -66.09 -31.14 8.28
N SER A 510 -65.12 -31.50 7.45
CA SER A 510 -65.32 -32.39 6.30
C SER A 510 -64.32 -33.53 6.38
N ASN A 511 -64.82 -34.72 6.71
CA ASN A 511 -64.04 -35.93 6.90
C ASN A 511 -64.88 -37.17 6.52
N ALA A 512 -64.24 -38.33 6.45
CA ALA A 512 -64.92 -39.61 6.25
C ALA A 512 -65.71 -40.06 7.50
N GLY A 513 -65.28 -39.61 8.69
CA GLY A 513 -65.97 -39.82 9.95
C GLY A 513 -65.51 -38.76 10.97
N THR A 514 -66.46 -38.24 11.74
CA THR A 514 -66.19 -37.33 12.87
C THR A 514 -66.56 -38.07 14.14
N ASP A 515 -65.61 -38.14 15.07
CA ASP A 515 -65.85 -38.68 16.41
C ASP A 515 -65.86 -37.53 17.42
N ILE A 516 -66.87 -37.51 18.29
CA ILE A 516 -67.04 -36.49 19.32
C ILE A 516 -67.42 -37.23 20.60
N ASP A 517 -66.43 -37.44 21.45
CA ASP A 517 -66.59 -38.11 22.73
C ASP A 517 -66.46 -37.10 23.87
N GLY A 518 -67.44 -37.09 24.77
CA GLY A 518 -67.45 -36.22 25.94
C GLY A 518 -68.64 -36.49 26.85
N GLY A 519 -68.52 -36.17 28.14
CA GLY A 519 -69.59 -36.43 29.12
C GLY A 519 -70.93 -35.80 28.73
N THR A 520 -70.91 -34.57 28.18
CA THR A 520 -72.09 -33.87 27.66
C THR A 520 -71.75 -33.20 26.33
N ILE A 521 -72.53 -33.51 25.29
CA ILE A 521 -72.40 -32.90 23.96
C ILE A 521 -73.65 -32.05 23.71
N ASN A 522 -73.48 -30.73 23.66
CA ASN A 522 -74.59 -29.78 23.46
C ASN A 522 -74.57 -29.22 22.03
N LEU A 523 -75.47 -29.70 21.18
CA LEU A 523 -75.66 -29.20 19.81
C LEU A 523 -76.91 -28.32 19.73
N ASN A 524 -76.78 -27.07 20.15
CA ASN A 524 -77.88 -26.10 20.08
C ASN A 524 -77.92 -25.47 18.69
N SER A 525 -78.79 -25.97 17.80
CA SER A 525 -79.03 -25.35 16.49
C SER A 525 -80.50 -24.97 16.31
N GLY A 526 -80.76 -23.88 15.58
CA GLY A 526 -82.12 -23.48 15.21
C GLY A 526 -82.79 -24.40 14.18
N THR A 527 -82.02 -25.24 13.48
CA THR A 527 -82.50 -26.27 12.54
C THR A 527 -81.39 -27.31 12.32
N VAL A 528 -81.60 -28.55 12.76
CA VAL A 528 -80.73 -29.68 12.42
C VAL A 528 -81.29 -30.34 11.16
N ALA A 529 -80.69 -30.10 10.00
CA ALA A 529 -81.02 -30.83 8.78
C ALA A 529 -80.18 -32.12 8.74
N ILE A 530 -80.67 -33.17 9.38
CA ILE A 530 -80.12 -34.53 9.20
C ILE A 530 -80.60 -35.00 7.83
N THR A 531 -79.70 -35.13 6.85
CA THR A 531 -80.03 -35.87 5.63
C THR A 531 -79.93 -37.35 5.99
N THR A 532 -81.04 -37.93 6.43
CA THR A 532 -81.17 -39.36 6.67
C THR A 532 -80.86 -40.08 5.36
N ALA A 533 -79.76 -40.85 5.31
CA ALA A 533 -79.74 -42.01 4.44
C ALA A 533 -80.92 -42.91 4.83
N GLY A 534 -81.60 -43.46 3.83
CA GLY A 534 -82.90 -44.12 3.96
C GLY A 534 -83.01 -45.18 5.06
N GLU A 535 -84.27 -45.47 5.39
CA GLU A 535 -84.73 -46.45 6.38
C GLU A 535 -83.80 -47.67 6.52
N SER A 536 -83.47 -47.98 7.78
CA SER A 536 -82.93 -49.27 8.17
C SER A 536 -83.97 -50.35 7.86
N ALA A 537 -83.87 -50.97 6.69
CA ALA A 537 -84.60 -52.18 6.36
C ALA A 537 -84.03 -53.35 7.17
N THR A 538 -84.89 -54.09 7.86
CA THR A 538 -84.56 -55.41 8.41
C THR A 538 -84.08 -56.31 7.28
N ALA A 539 -82.78 -56.63 7.27
CA ALA A 539 -82.20 -57.54 6.31
C ALA A 539 -82.43 -59.00 6.75
N ASP A 540 -83.25 -59.72 5.97
CA ASP A 540 -83.24 -61.18 5.91
C ASP A 540 -81.83 -61.70 5.54
N GLN A 541 -81.49 -62.88 6.05
CA GLN A 541 -80.24 -63.56 5.74
C GLN A 541 -80.07 -63.74 4.22
N ALA A 542 -79.09 -63.04 3.65
CA ALA A 542 -78.63 -63.27 2.27
C ALA A 542 -77.57 -64.38 2.24
N THR A 543 -77.88 -65.46 1.54
CA THR A 543 -76.96 -66.52 1.11
C THR A 543 -75.85 -65.92 0.22
N ILE A 544 -74.61 -66.17 0.61
CA ILE A 544 -73.40 -65.71 -0.06
C ILE A 544 -73.07 -66.67 -1.21
N GLU A 545 -73.10 -66.19 -2.46
CA GLU A 545 -72.44 -66.88 -3.58
C GLU A 545 -70.92 -66.67 -3.51
N SER A 546 -70.18 -67.74 -3.74
CA SER A 546 -68.71 -67.78 -3.65
C SER A 546 -68.08 -67.01 -4.81
N LEU A 547 -67.42 -65.88 -4.52
CA LEU A 547 -66.61 -65.15 -5.50
C LEU A 547 -65.18 -65.69 -5.58
N GLN A 548 -64.65 -65.72 -6.79
CA GLN A 548 -63.41 -66.42 -7.17
C GLN A 548 -62.13 -65.86 -6.52
N VAL A 549 -61.25 -66.80 -6.15
CA VAL A 549 -59.92 -66.58 -5.58
C VAL A 549 -58.89 -66.39 -6.70
N HIS A 550 -58.14 -65.28 -6.67
CA HIS A 550 -56.84 -65.15 -7.35
C HIS A 550 -55.70 -65.13 -6.30
N LYS A 551 -54.65 -65.92 -6.55
CA LYS A 551 -53.43 -66.02 -5.72
C LYS A 551 -52.31 -65.12 -6.28
N LEU A 552 -51.85 -64.19 -5.42
CA LEU A 552 -50.46 -63.77 -5.03
C LEU A 552 -49.42 -63.42 -6.12
N PRO A 553 -48.51 -62.40 -5.94
CA PRO A 553 -47.63 -62.32 -4.76
C PRO A 553 -47.15 -60.92 -4.24
N ASN A 554 -46.74 -60.93 -2.96
CA ASN A 554 -45.61 -60.25 -2.30
C ASN A 554 -45.33 -58.74 -2.43
N THR A 555 -45.43 -58.10 -1.25
CA THR A 555 -44.51 -57.12 -0.61
C THR A 555 -44.09 -55.87 -1.38
N ASP A 556 -44.56 -54.71 -0.90
CA ASP A 556 -43.90 -53.43 -1.10
C ASP A 556 -43.78 -52.71 0.26
N GLU A 557 -42.57 -52.71 0.82
CA GLU A 557 -42.14 -51.84 1.90
C GLU A 557 -41.16 -50.80 1.33
N GLN A 558 -41.11 -49.63 1.99
CA GLN A 558 -39.99 -48.66 2.08
C GLN A 558 -40.05 -47.36 1.26
N PHE A 559 -40.51 -46.32 1.96
CA PHE A 559 -39.76 -45.10 2.35
C PHE A 559 -38.83 -44.37 1.34
N VAL A 560 -39.18 -43.07 1.16
CA VAL A 560 -38.32 -41.85 1.10
C VAL A 560 -37.83 -41.34 -0.26
N PHE A 561 -38.32 -40.14 -0.58
CA PHE A 561 -37.75 -39.18 -1.52
C PHE A 561 -36.50 -38.49 -0.94
N PRO A 562 -35.37 -38.44 -1.66
CA PRO A 562 -34.36 -37.41 -1.46
C PRO A 562 -34.52 -36.28 -2.48
N TYR A 563 -34.72 -35.08 -1.93
CA TYR A 563 -34.62 -33.80 -2.62
C TYR A 563 -33.14 -33.51 -2.93
N ARG A 564 -32.80 -33.30 -4.22
CA ARG A 564 -31.47 -32.83 -4.65
C ARG A 564 -31.43 -31.30 -4.65
N THR A 565 -30.51 -30.73 -3.90
CA THR A 565 -30.12 -29.30 -3.94
C THR A 565 -28.64 -29.20 -4.29
N ASP A 566 -28.33 -28.98 -5.56
CA ASP A 566 -26.99 -28.63 -6.03
C ASP A 566 -27.03 -27.40 -6.93
N SER A 567 -26.84 -26.22 -6.35
CA SER A 567 -26.37 -25.06 -7.10
C SER A 567 -25.70 -24.03 -6.19
N ARG A 568 -24.37 -24.11 -6.13
CA ARG A 568 -23.42 -22.97 -6.17
C ARG A 568 -21.99 -23.50 -6.22
N ALA A 569 -21.63 -24.05 -7.38
CA ALA A 569 -20.25 -24.23 -7.81
C ALA A 569 -20.11 -23.55 -9.17
N VAL A 570 -19.43 -22.40 -9.23
CA VAL A 570 -19.11 -21.76 -10.51
C VAL A 570 -17.97 -22.53 -11.15
N THR A 571 -18.28 -23.18 -12.27
CA THR A 571 -17.33 -23.99 -13.05
C THR A 571 -16.96 -23.21 -14.30
N VAL A 572 -15.67 -22.90 -14.46
CA VAL A 572 -15.11 -22.41 -15.74
C VAL A 572 -14.08 -23.44 -16.19
N SER A 573 -14.30 -24.04 -17.36
CA SER A 573 -13.41 -25.03 -18.00
C SER A 573 -13.00 -26.23 -17.14
N GLY A 574 -13.97 -26.85 -16.46
CA GLY A 574 -13.80 -28.21 -15.90
C GLY A 574 -12.90 -28.35 -14.66
N LYS A 575 -12.44 -27.26 -14.04
CA LYS A 575 -11.75 -27.31 -12.74
C LYS A 575 -12.52 -26.53 -11.67
N LYS A 576 -12.73 -27.16 -10.50
CA LYS A 576 -13.34 -26.54 -9.31
C LYS A 576 -12.40 -25.48 -8.73
N LEU A 577 -12.82 -24.21 -8.75
CA LEU A 577 -12.12 -23.14 -8.03
C LEU A 577 -12.59 -23.12 -6.57
N GLN A 578 -11.74 -23.59 -5.65
CA GLN A 578 -11.90 -23.31 -4.21
C GLN A 578 -11.12 -22.03 -3.86
N LEU A 579 -11.84 -20.97 -3.51
CA LEU A 579 -11.26 -19.73 -2.99
C LEU A 579 -10.76 -19.96 -1.55
N ARG A 580 -9.45 -20.22 -1.37
CA ARG A 580 -8.85 -20.44 -0.04
C ARG A 580 -8.36 -19.17 0.67
N SER A 581 -8.23 -18.02 0.01
CA SER A 581 -7.85 -16.75 0.66
C SER A 581 -8.16 -15.53 -0.20
N ILE A 582 -8.55 -14.43 0.44
CA ILE A 582 -8.75 -13.09 -0.17
C ILE A 582 -7.48 -12.25 -0.17
N MET A 583 -6.40 -12.72 0.48
CA MET A 583 -5.12 -12.02 0.52
C MET A 583 -4.25 -12.42 -0.68
N LYS A 584 -3.97 -11.45 -1.56
CA LYS A 584 -2.81 -11.51 -2.46
C LYS A 584 -1.54 -11.20 -1.66
N ARG A 585 -0.44 -11.78 -2.14
CA ARG A 585 0.89 -11.90 -1.49
C ARG A 585 1.36 -10.61 -0.80
N VAL A 586 1.87 -10.77 0.41
CA VAL A 586 2.70 -9.78 1.12
C VAL A 586 4.17 -10.12 0.85
N PRO A 587 5.04 -9.13 0.58
CA PRO A 587 6.48 -9.36 0.54
C PRO A 587 6.96 -9.81 1.93
N VAL A 588 7.43 -11.05 2.03
CA VAL A 588 8.14 -11.54 3.22
C VAL A 588 9.60 -11.73 2.86
N HIS A 589 10.46 -10.98 3.52
CA HIS A 589 11.91 -11.21 3.50
C HIS A 589 12.19 -12.42 4.39
N GLU A 590 12.44 -13.58 3.77
CA GLU A 590 13.27 -14.70 4.25
C GLU A 590 13.37 -15.77 3.13
N GLU A 591 14.49 -16.50 3.08
CA GLU A 591 14.92 -17.26 1.89
C GLU A 591 14.03 -18.46 1.56
N TRP A 592 13.19 -18.34 0.52
CA TRP A 592 12.51 -19.48 -0.10
C TRP A 592 13.26 -19.91 -1.38
N SER A 593 13.42 -21.22 -1.56
CA SER A 593 13.93 -21.91 -2.76
C SER A 593 13.24 -21.55 -4.09
N LEU A 594 12.14 -20.79 -4.07
CA LEU A 594 11.43 -20.28 -5.24
C LEU A 594 11.54 -18.75 -5.41
N HIS A 595 12.62 -18.13 -4.94
CA HIS A 595 12.92 -16.71 -5.17
C HIS A 595 12.79 -16.33 -6.64
N GLU A 596 12.28 -15.13 -6.95
CA GLU A 596 11.96 -14.66 -8.31
C GLU A 596 13.16 -14.71 -9.26
N ASP A 597 14.36 -14.57 -8.69
CA ASP A 597 15.65 -14.67 -9.39
C ASP A 597 16.06 -16.13 -9.70
N LYS A 598 15.55 -17.12 -8.96
CA LYS A 598 15.85 -18.55 -9.12
C LYS A 598 14.85 -19.32 -9.99
N VAL A 599 13.65 -18.79 -10.21
CA VAL A 599 12.58 -19.45 -11.00
C VAL A 599 11.94 -18.49 -12.00
N ARG A 600 12.77 -17.71 -12.71
CA ARG A 600 12.36 -16.69 -13.69
C ARG A 600 11.34 -17.18 -14.73
N SER A 601 11.38 -18.48 -15.08
CA SER A 601 10.46 -19.12 -16.02
C SER A 601 9.03 -19.37 -15.49
N LEU A 602 8.81 -19.22 -14.18
CA LEU A 602 7.51 -19.41 -13.53
C LEU A 602 6.85 -18.08 -13.10
N VAL A 603 7.55 -16.95 -13.25
CA VAL A 603 7.15 -15.61 -12.77
C VAL A 603 7.09 -14.57 -13.89
N THR A 604 6.96 -15.00 -15.15
CA THR A 604 6.70 -14.07 -16.26
C THR A 604 5.31 -13.44 -16.12
N ARG A 605 5.17 -12.20 -16.62
CA ARG A 605 3.93 -11.40 -16.56
C ARG A 605 2.71 -12.17 -17.10
N ASP A 606 2.94 -12.97 -18.13
CA ASP A 606 1.98 -13.84 -18.83
C ASP A 606 1.51 -15.06 -18.00
N ARG A 607 2.17 -15.37 -16.88
CA ARG A 607 1.77 -16.45 -15.95
C ARG A 607 1.26 -15.95 -14.60
N THR A 608 1.37 -14.66 -14.32
CA THR A 608 0.98 -14.04 -13.03
C THR A 608 -0.25 -13.14 -13.14
N ASP A 609 -0.67 -12.78 -14.35
CA ASP A 609 -1.88 -12.01 -14.62
C ASP A 609 -3.14 -12.89 -14.73
N ARG A 610 -4.24 -12.49 -14.08
CA ARG A 610 -5.48 -13.29 -13.97
C ARG A 610 -6.43 -13.10 -15.15
N GLU A 611 -6.22 -12.06 -15.97
CA GLU A 611 -7.12 -11.74 -17.10
C GLU A 611 -6.74 -12.42 -18.42
N TYR A 612 -5.63 -13.17 -18.44
CA TYR A 612 -5.25 -13.94 -19.62
C TYR A 612 -6.02 -15.27 -19.68
N LEU A 613 -6.99 -15.35 -20.61
CA LEU A 613 -7.54 -16.61 -21.10
C LEU A 613 -6.38 -17.47 -21.63
N GLU A 614 -6.27 -18.73 -21.16
CA GLU A 614 -5.24 -19.65 -21.65
C GLU A 614 -5.25 -19.67 -23.18
N PRO A 615 -4.11 -19.45 -23.86
CA PRO A 615 -4.07 -19.56 -25.31
C PRO A 615 -4.37 -21.01 -25.70
N LEU A 616 -5.19 -21.16 -26.76
CA LEU A 616 -5.52 -22.45 -27.38
C LEU A 616 -4.26 -23.32 -27.51
N LYS A 617 -4.42 -24.62 -27.25
CA LYS A 617 -3.36 -25.64 -27.10
C LYS A 617 -2.30 -25.60 -28.21
N ASP A 618 -2.67 -25.09 -29.37
CA ASP A 618 -1.90 -25.03 -30.61
C ASP A 618 -0.90 -23.85 -30.65
N LYS A 619 -1.01 -22.89 -29.72
CA LYS A 619 -0.09 -21.73 -29.56
C LYS A 619 0.90 -21.85 -28.40
N LYS A 620 0.94 -22.99 -27.70
CA LYS A 620 1.92 -23.23 -26.61
C LYS A 620 3.33 -23.52 -27.13
N SER A 621 3.47 -24.15 -28.30
CA SER A 621 4.77 -24.57 -28.84
C SER A 621 5.68 -23.43 -29.35
N PRO A 622 5.18 -22.29 -29.87
CA PRO A 622 6.06 -21.21 -30.34
C PRO A 622 6.60 -20.27 -29.24
N ASN A 623 6.01 -20.28 -28.04
CA ASN A 623 6.34 -19.36 -26.94
C ASN A 623 7.06 -20.03 -25.76
N ASP A 624 7.47 -21.29 -25.90
CA ASP A 624 8.26 -21.99 -24.88
C ASP A 624 9.74 -21.58 -24.93
N LEU A 625 10.11 -20.60 -24.10
CA LEU A 625 11.48 -20.10 -23.97
C LEU A 625 12.46 -21.13 -23.38
N SER A 626 12.01 -22.29 -22.89
CA SER A 626 12.90 -23.36 -22.41
C SER A 626 13.62 -24.14 -23.53
N THR A 627 13.24 -23.89 -24.80
CA THR A 627 13.76 -24.61 -25.98
C THR A 627 14.65 -23.76 -26.90
N ARG A 628 14.86 -22.48 -26.58
CA ARG A 628 15.82 -21.63 -27.32
C ARG A 628 17.19 -21.73 -26.66
N THR A 629 18.09 -22.48 -27.30
CA THR A 629 19.54 -22.52 -27.01
C THR A 629 20.20 -21.16 -27.14
#